data_AF-A0A968WM10-F1
#
_entry.id   AF-A0A968WM10-F1
#
_cell.length_a   1.000
_cell.length_b   1.000
_cell.length_c   1.000
_cell.angle_alpha   90.00
_cell.angle_beta   90.00
_cell.angle_gamma   90.00
#
_symmetry.space_group_name_H-M   'P 1'
#
loop_
_entity.id
_entity.type
_entity.pdbx_description
1 polymer ?
#
loop_
_entity_poly.entity_id
_entity_poly.type
_entity_poly.pdbx_seq_one_letter_code
_entity_poly.pdbx_strand_id
1 'polypeptide(L)'
;MISTPVFRSLRIGWDTSFMQALLYYALDLLFTVPAYLVIFSVIWYFINRYHYSFWHYVVVMGLAHALGDGGIFYFLNAPQMLLFLPYPMTNYHAIDLIPFLAVRDRLRPERLSSALAYLVVPGVIGTYLVCGTIIKLLGRAFGLE
;
A
#
# COMPACT_ATOMS: atom_id res chain seq x y z
N MET A 1 -1.44 1.84 23.42
CA MET A 1 -2.18 1.68 22.15
C MET A 1 -1.75 0.37 21.56
N ILE A 2 -2.68 -0.54 21.28
CA ILE A 2 -2.34 -1.89 20.77
C ILE A 2 -2.43 -1.91 19.24
N SER A 3 -3.37 -1.17 18.64
CA SER A 3 -3.54 -1.07 17.19
C SER A 3 -3.59 0.37 16.68
N THR A 4 -3.19 0.57 15.41
CA THR A 4 -3.35 1.84 14.67
C THR A 4 -4.29 1.60 13.48
N PRO A 5 -5.61 1.54 13.70
CA PRO A 5 -6.59 1.33 12.64
C PRO A 5 -6.71 2.55 11.73
N VAL A 6 -7.36 2.36 10.57
CA VAL A 6 -7.62 3.43 9.59
C VAL A 6 -8.52 4.54 10.15
N PHE A 7 -9.44 4.20 11.06
CA PHE A 7 -10.27 5.15 11.80
C PHE A 7 -9.96 5.11 13.29
N ARG A 8 -9.76 6.30 13.90
CA ARG A 8 -9.46 6.41 15.34
C ARG A 8 -10.56 5.85 16.23
N SER A 9 -11.81 5.85 15.77
CA SER A 9 -12.98 5.25 16.44
C SER A 9 -12.86 3.75 16.65
N LEU A 10 -12.05 3.05 15.85
CA LEU A 10 -11.81 1.59 15.93
C LEU A 10 -10.59 1.23 16.77
N ARG A 11 -10.05 2.18 17.55
CA ARG A 11 -8.81 1.97 18.33
C ARG A 11 -9.02 0.89 19.39
N ILE A 12 -8.06 -0.03 19.48
CA ILE A 12 -8.01 -1.06 20.52
C ILE A 12 -7.03 -0.63 21.62
N GLY A 13 -7.56 -0.45 22.82
CA GLY A 13 -6.86 -0.08 24.05
C GLY A 13 -6.83 -1.22 25.08
N TRP A 14 -6.28 -0.92 26.26
CA TRP A 14 -6.24 -1.87 27.39
C TRP A 14 -7.61 -2.09 28.03
N ASP A 15 -8.51 -1.14 27.84
CA ASP A 15 -9.89 -1.10 28.31
C ASP A 15 -10.88 -1.74 27.33
N THR A 16 -10.45 -2.08 26.13
CA THR A 16 -11.30 -2.69 25.11
C THR A 16 -11.54 -4.17 25.42
N SER A 17 -12.82 -4.55 25.56
CA SER A 17 -13.18 -5.97 25.76
C SER A 17 -12.76 -6.82 24.54
N PHE A 18 -12.54 -8.12 24.76
CA PHE A 18 -12.12 -9.03 23.68
C PHE A 18 -13.09 -9.03 22.48
N MET A 19 -14.40 -9.09 22.73
CA MET A 19 -15.40 -9.09 21.66
C MET A 19 -15.43 -7.76 20.89
N GLN A 20 -15.26 -6.64 21.58
CA GLN A 20 -15.17 -5.33 20.95
C GLN A 20 -13.89 -5.18 20.13
N ALA A 21 -12.76 -5.69 20.63
CA ALA A 21 -11.50 -5.71 19.90
C ALA A 21 -11.62 -6.54 18.61
N LEU A 22 -12.27 -7.71 18.67
CA LEU A 22 -12.53 -8.54 17.49
C LEU A 22 -13.41 -7.81 16.46
N LEU A 23 -14.48 -7.16 16.92
CA LEU A 23 -15.36 -6.36 16.05
C LEU A 23 -14.60 -5.21 15.39
N TYR A 24 -13.82 -4.45 16.15
CA TYR A 24 -13.05 -3.31 15.63
C TYR A 24 -12.01 -3.75 14.61
N TYR A 25 -11.33 -4.86 14.90
CA TYR A 25 -10.39 -5.46 13.97
C TYR A 25 -11.08 -5.91 12.67
N ALA A 26 -12.22 -6.60 12.77
CA ALA A 26 -12.98 -7.03 11.59
C ALA A 26 -13.47 -5.86 10.75
N LEU A 27 -13.93 -4.77 11.39
CA LEU A 27 -14.32 -3.55 10.70
C LEU A 27 -13.12 -2.90 10.00
N ASP A 28 -11.97 -2.76 10.68
CA ASP A 28 -10.76 -2.20 10.08
C ASP A 28 -10.30 -3.00 8.85
N LEU A 29 -10.33 -4.34 8.94
CA LEU A 29 -10.05 -5.22 7.80
C LEU A 29 -11.04 -5.05 6.65
N LEU A 30 -12.33 -4.85 6.94
CA LEU A 30 -13.35 -4.65 5.91
C LEU A 30 -13.07 -3.41 5.05
N PHE A 31 -12.46 -2.36 5.62
CA PHE A 31 -12.06 -1.17 4.88
C PHE A 31 -10.70 -1.34 4.17
N THR A 32 -9.74 -2.00 4.82
CA THR A 32 -8.35 -2.04 4.35
C THR A 32 -8.09 -3.16 3.35
N VAL A 33 -8.66 -4.35 3.54
CA VAL A 33 -8.42 -5.51 2.67
C VAL A 33 -8.85 -5.24 1.22
N PRO A 34 -10.05 -4.69 0.93
CA PRO A 34 -10.43 -4.38 -0.45
C PRO A 34 -9.49 -3.38 -1.12
N ALA A 35 -9.03 -2.37 -0.38
CA ALA A 35 -8.07 -1.40 -0.90
C ALA A 35 -6.74 -2.07 -1.26
N TYR A 36 -6.20 -2.93 -0.39
CA TYR A 36 -4.99 -3.68 -0.69
C TYR A 36 -5.16 -4.61 -1.88
N LEU A 37 -6.30 -5.28 -2.04
CA LEU A 37 -6.57 -6.11 -3.22
C LEU A 37 -6.49 -5.29 -4.52
N VAL A 38 -7.03 -4.07 -4.52
CA VAL A 38 -6.95 -3.17 -5.69
C VAL A 38 -5.50 -2.73 -5.93
N ILE A 39 -4.79 -2.28 -4.90
CA ILE A 39 -3.39 -1.85 -4.99
C ILE A 39 -2.51 -2.97 -5.55
N PHE A 40 -2.62 -4.17 -4.98
CA PHE A 40 -1.85 -5.33 -5.46
C PHE A 40 -2.29 -5.79 -6.85
N SER A 41 -3.55 -5.61 -7.24
CA SER A 41 -4.00 -5.89 -8.62
C SER A 41 -3.37 -4.94 -9.63
N VAL A 42 -3.20 -3.66 -9.27
CA VAL A 42 -2.50 -2.68 -10.11
C VAL A 42 -1.02 -3.06 -10.25
N ILE A 43 -0.35 -3.42 -9.16
CA ILE A 43 1.04 -3.91 -9.19
C ILE A 43 1.14 -5.17 -10.05
N TRP A 44 0.23 -6.13 -9.84
CA TRP A 44 0.13 -7.36 -10.61
C TRP A 44 0.01 -7.09 -12.12
N TYR A 45 -0.83 -6.14 -12.51
CA TYR A 45 -0.95 -5.69 -13.89
C TYR A 45 0.40 -5.20 -14.45
N PHE A 46 1.10 -4.32 -13.72
CA PHE A 46 2.38 -3.78 -14.17
C PHE A 46 3.46 -4.86 -14.31
N ILE A 47 3.60 -5.77 -13.34
CA ILE A 47 4.64 -6.81 -13.39
C ILE A 47 4.38 -7.85 -14.48
N ASN A 48 3.12 -8.06 -14.86
CA ASN A 48 2.74 -8.92 -15.97
C ASN A 48 2.93 -8.25 -17.33
N ARG A 49 2.93 -6.91 -17.38
CA ARG A 49 3.06 -6.14 -18.61
C ARG A 49 4.52 -5.79 -18.93
N TYR A 50 5.31 -5.46 -17.92
CA TYR A 50 6.67 -4.93 -18.07
C TYR A 50 7.72 -5.77 -17.36
N HIS A 51 8.94 -5.73 -17.89
CA HIS A 51 10.07 -6.42 -17.30
C HIS A 51 10.71 -5.58 -16.18
N TYR A 52 10.74 -6.14 -14.97
CA TYR A 52 11.46 -5.58 -13.82
C TYR A 52 12.60 -6.51 -13.45
N SER A 53 13.84 -6.00 -13.49
CA SER A 53 14.96 -6.67 -12.82
C SER A 53 14.77 -6.60 -11.30
N PHE A 54 15.51 -7.42 -10.55
CA PHE A 54 15.43 -7.44 -9.09
C PHE A 54 15.57 -6.04 -8.47
N TRP A 55 16.63 -5.31 -8.79
CA TRP A 55 16.87 -3.98 -8.25
C TRP A 55 15.87 -2.93 -8.77
N HIS A 56 15.45 -3.05 -10.02
CA HIS A 56 14.41 -2.18 -10.56
C HIS A 56 13.10 -2.34 -9.78
N TYR A 57 12.70 -3.57 -9.49
CA TYR A 57 11.52 -3.87 -8.68
C TYR A 57 11.63 -3.31 -7.26
N VAL A 58 12.73 -3.65 -6.56
CA VAL A 58 12.97 -3.23 -5.18
C VAL A 58 12.87 -1.70 -5.04
N VAL A 59 13.50 -0.95 -5.93
CA VAL A 59 13.48 0.51 -5.87
C VAL A 59 12.11 1.05 -6.25
N VAL A 60 11.57 0.65 -7.40
CA VAL A 60 10.37 1.28 -7.97
C VAL A 60 9.10 0.91 -7.21
N MET A 61 8.91 -0.36 -6.84
CA MET A 61 7.71 -0.76 -6.08
C MET A 61 7.78 -0.25 -4.64
N GLY A 62 8.96 -0.29 -4.02
CA GLY A 62 9.17 0.31 -2.70
C GLY A 62 8.85 1.80 -2.71
N LEU A 63 9.31 2.55 -3.71
CA LEU A 63 9.02 3.96 -3.89
C LEU A 63 7.53 4.21 -4.10
N ALA A 64 6.92 3.44 -5.00
CA ALA A 64 5.50 3.56 -5.36
C ALA A 64 4.61 3.38 -4.13
N HIS A 65 4.85 2.35 -3.34
CA HIS A 65 4.14 2.14 -2.08
C HIS A 65 4.44 3.22 -1.05
N ALA A 66 5.72 3.54 -0.80
CA ALA A 66 6.10 4.50 0.22
C ALA A 66 5.52 5.89 -0.03
N LEU A 67 5.47 6.33 -1.30
CA LEU A 67 4.84 7.59 -1.67
C LEU A 67 3.31 7.49 -1.66
N GLY A 68 2.75 6.37 -2.14
CA GLY A 68 1.30 6.16 -2.23
C GLY A 68 0.62 6.11 -0.87
N ASP A 69 1.23 5.44 0.11
CA ASP A 69 0.69 5.28 1.47
C ASP A 69 0.91 6.55 2.34
N GLY A 70 0.58 7.71 1.79
CA GLY A 70 0.67 9.01 2.44
C GLY A 70 2.07 9.64 2.46
N GLY A 71 3.13 8.92 2.07
CA GLY A 71 4.48 9.46 2.07
C GLY A 71 4.65 10.67 1.16
N ILE A 72 3.91 10.76 0.05
CA ILE A 72 3.94 11.94 -0.82
C ILE A 72 3.61 13.23 -0.06
N PHE A 73 2.58 13.22 0.79
CA PHE A 73 2.22 14.39 1.60
C PHE A 73 3.23 14.63 2.72
N TYR A 74 3.75 13.56 3.32
CA TYR A 74 4.77 13.67 4.36
C TYR A 74 6.05 14.34 3.85
N PHE A 75 6.62 13.85 2.74
CA PHE A 75 7.88 14.36 2.19
C PHE A 75 7.73 15.76 1.58
N LEU A 76 6.55 16.14 1.10
CA LEU A 76 6.29 17.53 0.69
C LEU A 76 6.40 18.51 1.87
N ASN A 77 6.00 18.09 3.08
CA ASN A 77 6.09 18.91 4.28
C ASN A 77 7.45 18.82 4.99
N ALA A 78 8.24 17.77 4.72
CA ALA A 78 9.58 17.58 5.26
C ALA A 78 10.55 17.01 4.21
N PRO A 79 10.97 17.79 3.20
CA PRO A 79 11.79 17.30 2.08
C PRO A 79 13.11 16.66 2.50
N GLN A 80 13.73 17.16 3.58
CA GLN A 80 14.95 16.59 4.16
C GLN A 80 14.80 15.13 4.59
N MET A 81 13.57 14.69 4.90
CA MET A 81 13.30 13.32 5.30
C MET A 81 13.37 12.33 4.14
N LEU A 82 13.48 12.79 2.89
CA LEU A 82 13.74 11.92 1.73
C LEU A 82 15.04 11.13 1.87
N LEU A 83 16.02 11.62 2.63
CA LEU A 83 17.23 10.87 2.97
C LEU A 83 16.94 9.56 3.71
N PHE A 84 15.82 9.52 4.43
CA PHE A 84 15.35 8.34 5.16
C PHE A 84 14.31 7.55 4.38
N LEU A 85 13.99 7.90 3.12
CA LEU A 85 13.03 7.17 2.27
C LEU A 85 13.29 5.65 2.18
N PRO A 86 14.54 5.14 2.17
CA PRO A 86 14.76 3.70 2.19
C PRO A 86 14.14 2.99 3.40
N TYR A 87 13.99 3.67 4.54
CA TYR A 87 13.40 3.10 5.75
C TYR A 87 11.92 2.73 5.60
N PRO A 88 10.98 3.63 5.23
CA PRO A 88 9.60 3.24 4.97
C PRO A 88 9.49 2.25 3.79
N MET A 89 10.40 2.31 2.80
CA MET A 89 10.40 1.33 1.70
C MET A 89 10.55 -0.11 2.19
N THR A 90 11.33 -0.37 3.24
CA THR A 90 11.55 -1.74 3.73
C THR A 90 10.27 -2.39 4.27
N ASN A 91 9.34 -1.61 4.81
CA ASN A 91 8.03 -2.12 5.25
C ASN A 91 7.25 -2.72 4.08
N TYR A 92 7.32 -2.08 2.90
CA TYR A 92 6.65 -2.56 1.71
C TYR A 92 7.40 -3.70 1.02
N HIS A 93 8.72 -3.73 1.12
CA HIS A 93 9.49 -4.90 0.67
C HIS A 93 9.08 -6.16 1.42
N ALA A 94 8.77 -6.06 2.71
CA ALA A 94 8.34 -7.21 3.51
C ALA A 94 7.03 -7.84 2.98
N ILE A 95 6.13 -7.03 2.42
CA ILE A 95 4.84 -7.51 1.91
C ILE A 95 4.86 -7.85 0.41
N ASP A 96 5.72 -7.21 -0.38
CA ASP A 96 5.64 -7.25 -1.84
C ASP A 96 6.83 -7.98 -2.52
N LEU A 97 8.02 -7.94 -1.92
CA LEU A 97 9.22 -8.53 -2.55
C LEU A 97 9.18 -10.06 -2.58
N ILE A 98 8.76 -10.70 -1.49
CA ILE A 98 8.68 -12.16 -1.41
C ILE A 98 7.66 -12.71 -2.42
N PRO A 99 6.43 -12.18 -2.52
CA PRO A 99 5.50 -12.58 -3.58
C PRO A 99 6.07 -12.40 -4.98
N PHE A 100 6.72 -11.27 -5.28
CA PHE A 100 7.35 -11.04 -6.58
C PHE A 100 8.39 -12.11 -6.91
N LEU A 101 9.30 -12.39 -5.98
CA LEU A 101 10.33 -13.43 -6.16
C LEU A 101 9.72 -14.81 -6.39
N ALA A 102 8.59 -15.13 -5.75
CA ALA A 102 7.90 -16.40 -5.91
C ALA A 102 7.24 -16.58 -7.30
N VAL A 103 6.85 -15.48 -7.95
CA VAL A 103 6.13 -15.53 -9.24
C VAL A 103 6.98 -15.11 -10.43
N ARG A 104 8.13 -14.45 -10.24
CA ARG A 104 8.89 -13.79 -11.31
C ARG A 104 9.20 -14.68 -12.52
N ASP A 105 9.47 -15.96 -12.28
CA ASP A 105 9.85 -16.96 -13.30
C ASP A 105 8.62 -17.56 -14.00
N ARG A 106 7.41 -17.28 -13.50
CA ARG A 106 6.11 -17.71 -14.04
C ARG A 106 5.32 -16.55 -14.68
N LEU A 107 5.87 -15.33 -14.66
CA LEU A 107 5.26 -14.18 -15.32
C LEU A 107 5.29 -14.35 -16.85
N ARG A 108 4.44 -13.59 -17.55
CA ARG A 108 4.35 -13.66 -19.01
C ARG A 108 5.72 -13.50 -19.68
N PRO A 109 6.05 -14.32 -20.71
CA PRO A 109 7.34 -14.23 -21.39
C PRO A 109 7.48 -12.97 -22.24
N GLU A 110 6.39 -12.44 -22.79
CA GLU A 110 6.35 -11.30 -23.72
C GLU A 110 6.40 -9.91 -23.04
N ARG A 111 7.03 -9.82 -21.86
CA ARG A 111 7.10 -8.56 -21.11
C ARG A 111 8.04 -7.56 -21.79
N LEU A 112 7.59 -6.30 -21.85
CA LEU A 112 8.33 -5.24 -22.50
C LEU A 112 9.34 -4.58 -21.54
N SER A 113 10.56 -4.38 -22.00
CA SER A 113 11.50 -3.43 -21.40
C SER A 113 11.19 -2.05 -21.93
N SER A 114 10.47 -1.24 -21.15
CA SER A 114 10.01 0.09 -21.56
C SER A 114 10.07 1.07 -20.40
N ALA A 115 10.32 2.35 -20.71
CA ALA A 115 10.21 3.45 -19.74
C ALA A 115 8.78 3.58 -19.19
N LEU A 116 7.77 3.06 -19.90
CA LEU A 116 6.39 3.00 -19.41
C LEU A 116 6.23 2.14 -18.14
N ALA A 117 7.22 1.30 -17.81
CA ALA A 117 7.25 0.58 -16.54
C ALA A 117 7.21 1.54 -15.34
N TYR A 118 7.83 2.71 -15.42
CA TYR A 118 7.83 3.70 -14.35
C TYR A 118 6.45 4.31 -14.07
N LEU A 119 5.45 4.10 -14.95
CA LEU A 119 4.06 4.50 -14.70
C LEU A 119 3.44 3.75 -13.52
N VAL A 120 4.05 2.66 -13.03
CA VAL A 120 3.61 2.01 -11.80
C VAL A 120 3.67 2.96 -10.60
N VAL A 121 4.62 3.91 -10.57
CA VAL A 121 4.75 4.88 -9.46
C VAL A 121 3.50 5.78 -9.39
N PRO A 122 3.16 6.59 -10.41
CA PRO A 122 1.93 7.39 -10.37
C PRO A 122 0.67 6.52 -10.33
N GLY A 123 0.70 5.32 -10.93
CA GLY A 123 -0.44 4.39 -10.90
C GLY A 123 -0.78 3.90 -9.49
N VAL A 124 0.21 3.46 -8.73
CA VAL A 124 0.04 3.01 -7.34
C VAL A 124 -0.32 4.21 -6.44
N ILE A 125 0.36 5.36 -6.58
CA ILE A 125 0.01 6.58 -5.83
C ILE A 125 -1.45 6.96 -6.07
N GLY A 126 -1.88 7.03 -7.34
CA GLY A 126 -3.26 7.33 -7.69
C GLY A 126 -4.24 6.32 -7.10
N THR A 127 -3.88 5.03 -7.10
CA THR A 127 -4.70 3.96 -6.51
C THR A 127 -4.86 4.14 -5.00
N TYR A 128 -3.78 4.42 -4.27
CA TYR A 128 -3.85 4.73 -2.84
C TYR A 128 -4.74 5.94 -2.55
N LEU A 129 -4.62 7.02 -3.32
CA LEU A 129 -5.44 8.22 -3.16
C LEU A 129 -6.93 7.92 -3.39
N VAL A 130 -7.25 7.17 -4.44
CA VAL A 130 -8.64 6.77 -4.74
C VAL A 130 -9.18 5.86 -3.65
N CYS A 131 -8.46 4.80 -3.28
CA CYS A 131 -8.87 3.89 -2.21
C CYS A 131 -9.03 4.61 -0.87
N GLY A 132 -8.07 5.45 -0.49
CA GLY A 132 -8.13 6.25 0.73
C GLY A 132 -9.33 7.20 0.74
N THR A 133 -9.63 7.83 -0.40
CA THR A 133 -10.82 8.68 -0.55
C THR A 133 -12.11 7.88 -0.38
N ILE A 134 -12.21 6.69 -1.00
CA ILE A 134 -13.37 5.81 -0.86
C ILE A 134 -13.53 5.37 0.59
N ILE A 135 -12.44 4.93 1.25
CA ILE A 135 -12.46 4.55 2.66
C ILE A 135 -13.00 5.71 3.50
N LYS A 136 -12.46 6.92 3.34
CA LYS A 136 -12.91 8.13 4.07
C LYS A 136 -14.39 8.42 3.85
N LEU A 137 -14.86 8.41 2.61
CA LEU A 137 -16.27 8.65 2.28
C LEU A 137 -17.21 7.63 2.93
N LEU A 138 -16.84 6.35 2.87
CA LEU A 138 -17.62 5.28 3.50
C LEU A 138 -17.56 5.38 5.02
N GLY A 139 -16.37 5.64 5.60
CA GLY A 139 -16.19 5.85 7.03
C GLY A 139 -17.10 6.94 7.58
N ARG A 140 -17.17 8.08 6.89
CA ARG A 140 -18.09 9.17 7.22
C ARG A 140 -19.56 8.76 7.11
N ALA A 141 -19.93 8.00 6.07
CA ALA A 141 -21.31 7.51 5.90
C ALA A 141 -21.74 6.53 7.02
N PHE A 142 -20.79 5.78 7.58
CA PHE A 142 -21.01 4.87 8.70
C PHE A 142 -20.73 5.48 10.09
N GLY A 143 -20.40 6.77 10.16
CA GLY A 143 -20.13 7.47 11.44
C GLY A 143 -18.82 7.06 12.14
N LEU A 144 -17.85 6.52 11.39
CA LEU A 144 -16.53 6.12 11.90
C LEU A 144 -15.50 7.26 11.83
N GLU A 145 -15.80 8.33 11.09
CA GLU A 145 -15.03 9.56 10.94
C GLU A 145 -15.88 10.77 11.33
#